data_AF-A0A6E8V9I3-F1
#
_entry.id   AF-A0A6E8V9I3-F1
#
_cell.length_a   1.000
_cell.length_b   1.000
_cell.length_c   1.000
_cell.angle_alpha   90.00
_cell.angle_beta   90.00
_cell.angle_gamma   90.00
#
_symmetry.space_group_name_H-M   'P 1'
#
loop_
_entity.id
_entity.type
_entity.pdbx_description
1 polymer ?
#
loop_
_entity_poly.entity_id
_entity_poly.type
_entity_poly.pdbx_seq_one_letter_code
_entity_poly.pdbx_strand_id
1 'polypeptide(L)'
;MGCSYKNPRHVYDVLRPLLAFSKYFGLTAFSIVGEPPYVQVKVTGVEYVALLMNFVANLYCVYINVTNSRLSRWTGYAVMNLGLGFLFPLGAIIMIVLAIDNFMRRDATCQIIGELFKVDRYLQRIGHQLDHRRQYVTLVRILFVVLMLIATGTVFALGMSTISEFSIRNHLINSFSYALTGIQFMIVNFHFVAAARLVSFRLDAIKCSLKKHLDTGSWYIEQKQRWGRRVDPVDVVSELAEDFAALVDVVDRVNRIYSNQIIALITGVGMFSIFVIYATSFSYYVGRSRETRLTLILLTACVVYIIMIGLIFFTGVDVENTSNDIVGLLHEAIQRVVDSSTKRKLIWFSQQILFRRPKLRCIFYDYDWKTIYNMFGFVVTYLIILLQFDKFSDDASKKNFLTS
;
A
#
# COMPACT_ATOMS: atom_id res chain seq x y z
N MET A 1 -4.71 -21.88 18.57
CA MET A 1 -4.21 -22.42 17.27
C MET A 1 -2.71 -22.21 17.22
N GLY A 2 -1.92 -23.27 17.43
CA GLY A 2 -0.46 -23.17 17.51
C GLY A 2 0.17 -22.90 16.14
N CYS A 3 0.76 -21.72 15.96
CA CYS A 3 1.66 -21.43 14.85
C CYS A 3 3.03 -22.08 15.14
N SER A 4 3.16 -23.37 14.86
CA SER A 4 4.47 -23.98 14.67
C SER A 4 5.07 -23.34 13.41
N TYR A 5 6.09 -22.51 13.57
CA TYR A 5 6.85 -21.86 12.49
C TYR A 5 7.51 -22.94 11.60
N LYS A 6 6.79 -23.42 10.59
CA LYS A 6 7.38 -24.15 9.47
C LYS A 6 8.03 -23.12 8.55
N ASN A 7 9.25 -23.39 8.07
CA ASN A 7 9.88 -22.56 7.03
C ASN A 7 8.90 -22.39 5.85
N PRO A 8 8.66 -21.15 5.38
CA PRO A 8 7.70 -20.90 4.31
C PRO A 8 8.17 -21.58 3.04
N ARG A 9 7.32 -22.43 2.45
CA ARG A 9 7.67 -23.22 1.25
C ARG A 9 7.19 -22.56 -0.03
N HIS A 10 6.09 -21.81 0.05
CA HIS A 10 5.42 -21.19 -1.09
C HIS A 10 4.88 -19.80 -0.73
N VAL A 11 4.47 -19.03 -1.74
CA VAL A 11 3.87 -17.67 -1.61
C VAL A 11 2.72 -17.62 -0.62
N TYR A 12 1.90 -18.68 -0.57
CA TYR A 12 0.76 -18.77 0.33
C TYR A 12 1.17 -18.72 1.80
N ASP A 13 2.28 -19.38 2.17
CA ASP A 13 2.82 -19.33 3.53
C ASP A 13 3.37 -17.94 3.87
N VAL A 14 3.95 -17.28 2.87
CA VAL A 14 4.50 -15.93 2.99
C VAL A 14 3.40 -14.90 3.30
N LEU A 15 2.23 -15.02 2.67
CA LEU A 15 1.09 -14.11 2.84
C LEU A 15 0.16 -14.48 4.01
N ARG A 16 0.23 -15.70 4.52
CA ARG A 16 -0.62 -16.18 5.61
C ARG A 16 -0.65 -15.29 6.86
N PRO A 17 0.48 -14.82 7.42
CA PRO A 17 0.44 -13.94 8.60
C PRO A 17 -0.23 -12.60 8.30
N LEU A 18 -0.06 -12.07 7.09
CA LEU A 18 -0.68 -10.82 6.65
C LEU A 18 -2.21 -10.97 6.60
N LEU A 19 -2.71 -12.01 5.92
CA LEU A 19 -4.14 -12.26 5.83
C LEU A 19 -4.75 -12.56 7.20
N ALA A 20 -4.04 -13.27 8.07
CA ALA A 20 -4.49 -13.52 9.44
C ALA A 20 -4.58 -12.22 10.27
N PHE A 21 -3.58 -11.34 10.16
CA PHE A 21 -3.58 -10.04 10.84
C PHE A 21 -4.74 -9.15 10.36
N SER A 22 -4.92 -9.03 9.05
CA SER A 22 -6.00 -8.24 8.46
C SER A 22 -7.40 -8.80 8.74
N LYS A 23 -7.53 -10.12 8.85
CA LYS A 23 -8.79 -10.79 9.22
C LYS A 23 -9.27 -10.38 10.61
N TYR A 24 -8.35 -10.19 11.57
CA TYR A 24 -8.70 -9.76 12.92
C TYR A 24 -9.42 -8.40 12.94
N PHE A 25 -9.05 -7.51 12.03
CA PHE A 25 -9.66 -6.18 11.90
C PHE A 25 -10.85 -6.15 10.92
N GLY A 26 -11.26 -7.30 10.37
CA GLY A 26 -12.41 -7.41 9.48
C GLY A 26 -12.23 -6.74 8.12
N LEU A 27 -10.99 -6.51 7.66
CA LEU A 27 -10.70 -5.95 6.34
C LEU A 27 -10.55 -7.04 5.26
N THR A 28 -9.99 -8.18 5.63
CA THR A 28 -9.97 -9.40 4.80
C THR A 28 -10.82 -10.48 5.44
N ALA A 29 -12.13 -10.39 5.23
CA ALA A 29 -13.12 -11.35 5.72
C ALA A 29 -13.19 -12.61 4.82
N PHE A 30 -12.05 -13.23 4.55
CA PHE A 30 -11.96 -14.52 3.87
C PHE A 30 -10.71 -15.28 4.31
N SER A 31 -10.78 -16.61 4.26
CA SER A 31 -9.64 -17.49 4.54
C SER A 31 -9.24 -18.23 3.27
N ILE A 32 -7.94 -18.32 3.04
CA ILE A 32 -7.39 -19.13 1.95
C ILE A 32 -7.09 -20.52 2.51
N VAL A 33 -7.73 -21.55 1.96
CA VAL A 33 -7.61 -22.94 2.42
C VAL A 33 -7.23 -23.84 1.24
N GLY A 34 -6.37 -24.83 1.50
CA GLY A 34 -5.89 -25.78 0.52
C GLY A 34 -4.38 -25.69 0.30
N GLU A 35 -3.85 -26.65 -0.45
CA GLU A 35 -2.47 -26.65 -0.90
C GLU A 35 -2.40 -26.32 -2.40
N PRO A 36 -1.35 -25.63 -2.86
CA PRO A 36 -1.18 -25.30 -4.27
C PRO A 36 -1.08 -26.59 -5.11
N PRO A 37 -1.82 -26.73 -6.24
CA PRO A 37 -2.55 -25.69 -6.97
C PRO A 37 -4.04 -25.54 -6.62
N TYR A 38 -4.61 -26.38 -5.75
CA TYR A 38 -6.05 -26.44 -5.47
C TYR A 38 -6.45 -25.55 -4.30
N VAL A 39 -6.11 -24.27 -4.40
CA VAL A 39 -6.40 -23.30 -3.35
C VAL A 39 -7.81 -22.72 -3.53
N GLN A 40 -8.62 -22.75 -2.47
CA GLN A 40 -9.98 -22.25 -2.46
C GLN A 40 -10.18 -21.13 -1.43
N VAL A 41 -11.01 -20.16 -1.78
CA VAL A 41 -11.46 -19.11 -0.87
C VAL A 41 -12.60 -19.67 -0.03
N LYS A 42 -12.39 -19.76 1.28
CA LYS A 42 -13.41 -20.20 2.24
C LYS A 42 -13.85 -19.01 3.09
N VAL A 43 -15.16 -18.79 3.14
CA VAL A 43 -15.79 -17.82 4.03
C VAL A 43 -16.64 -18.63 5.02
N THR A 44 -16.37 -18.48 6.32
CA THR A 44 -17.14 -19.11 7.40
C THR A 44 -17.89 -18.04 8.19
N GLY A 45 -18.74 -18.43 9.14
CA GLY A 45 -19.48 -17.48 9.99
C GLY A 45 -18.57 -16.49 10.74
N VAL A 46 -17.35 -16.89 11.08
CA VAL A 46 -16.37 -16.03 11.77
C VAL A 46 -15.97 -14.82 10.92
N GLU A 47 -15.77 -15.02 9.61
CA GLU A 47 -15.44 -13.93 8.69
C GLU A 47 -16.58 -12.94 8.52
N TYR A 48 -17.83 -13.43 8.44
CA TYR A 48 -19.01 -12.56 8.40
C TYR A 48 -19.16 -11.74 9.68
N VAL A 49 -18.93 -12.34 10.85
CA VAL A 49 -18.95 -11.62 12.13
C VAL A 49 -17.84 -10.57 12.18
N ALA A 50 -16.62 -10.87 11.72
CA ALA A 50 -15.52 -9.91 11.69
C ALA A 50 -15.83 -8.71 10.77
N LEU A 51 -16.42 -8.96 9.59
CA LEU A 51 -16.86 -7.91 8.68
C LEU A 51 -17.97 -7.04 9.31
N LEU A 52 -18.96 -7.67 9.94
CA LEU A 52 -20.05 -6.98 10.63
C LEU A 52 -19.52 -6.11 11.80
N MET A 53 -18.59 -6.64 12.59
CA MET A 53 -17.96 -5.89 13.68
C MET A 53 -17.19 -4.67 13.17
N ASN A 54 -16.45 -4.82 12.06
CA ASN A 54 -15.79 -3.70 11.41
C ASN A 54 -16.81 -2.63 10.94
N PHE A 55 -17.89 -3.07 10.30
CA PHE A 55 -18.96 -2.19 9.84
C PHE A 55 -19.61 -1.40 11.00
N VAL A 56 -19.96 -2.09 12.09
CA VAL A 56 -20.55 -1.48 13.29
C VAL A 56 -19.56 -0.52 13.97
N ALA A 57 -18.28 -0.90 14.08
CA ALA A 57 -17.25 -0.05 14.68
C ALA A 57 -17.05 1.26 13.90
N ASN A 58 -17.03 1.18 12.56
CA ASN A 58 -16.92 2.38 11.72
C ASN A 58 -18.19 3.24 11.74
N LEU A 59 -19.39 2.64 11.75
CA LEU A 59 -20.63 3.40 11.92
C LEU A 59 -20.68 4.10 13.28
N TYR A 60 -20.23 3.42 14.34
CA TYR A 60 -20.13 4.01 15.67
C TYR A 60 -19.11 5.17 15.70
N CYS A 61 -17.97 5.01 15.02
CA CYS A 61 -16.99 6.08 14.84
C CYS A 61 -17.62 7.32 14.15
N VAL A 62 -18.37 7.13 13.07
CA VAL A 62 -19.12 8.21 12.40
C VAL A 62 -20.11 8.86 13.36
N TYR A 63 -20.94 8.07 14.03
CA TYR A 63 -21.98 8.56 14.93
C TYR A 63 -21.40 9.43 16.06
N ILE A 64 -20.36 8.95 16.74
CA ILE A 64 -19.75 9.71 17.83
C ILE A 64 -19.13 11.01 17.31
N ASN A 65 -18.34 10.96 16.24
CA ASN A 65 -17.66 12.16 15.73
C ASN A 65 -18.67 13.23 15.25
N VAL A 66 -19.78 12.82 14.63
CA VAL A 66 -20.85 13.74 14.22
C VAL A 66 -21.59 14.33 15.42
N THR A 67 -21.92 13.53 16.43
CA THR A 67 -22.63 14.02 17.63
C THR A 67 -21.73 14.93 18.48
N ASN A 68 -20.45 14.60 18.61
CA ASN A 68 -19.51 15.35 19.45
C ASN A 68 -19.00 16.64 18.76
N SER A 69 -18.86 16.65 17.42
CA SER A 69 -18.50 17.85 16.66
C SER A 69 -19.56 18.95 16.74
N ARG A 70 -20.85 18.60 16.91
CA ARG A 70 -21.91 19.58 17.22
C ARG A 70 -21.66 20.31 18.54
N LEU A 71 -21.05 19.64 19.52
CA LEU A 71 -20.73 20.21 20.85
C LEU A 71 -19.45 21.07 20.82
N SER A 72 -18.47 20.71 19.98
CA SER A 72 -17.19 21.45 19.83
C SER A 72 -17.32 22.80 19.10
N ARG A 73 -18.44 23.04 18.39
CA ARG A 73 -18.72 24.33 17.72
C ARG A 73 -18.79 25.53 18.68
N TRP A 74 -18.87 25.29 19.97
CA TRP A 74 -18.94 26.32 21.00
C TRP A 74 -17.57 26.77 21.51
N THR A 75 -16.49 26.07 21.16
CA THR A 75 -15.11 26.41 21.57
C THR A 75 -14.30 27.01 20.41
N GLY A 76 -14.52 28.30 20.13
CA GLY A 76 -13.55 29.26 19.59
C GLY A 76 -12.93 29.11 18.20
N TYR A 77 -12.71 27.91 17.66
CA TYR A 77 -11.92 27.72 16.43
C TYR A 77 -12.68 26.85 15.43
N ALA A 78 -13.46 27.50 14.56
CA ALA A 78 -14.40 26.87 13.66
C ALA A 78 -13.73 25.93 12.65
N VAL A 79 -12.60 26.33 12.05
CA VAL A 79 -11.98 25.60 10.93
C VAL A 79 -11.38 24.25 11.36
N MET A 80 -10.65 24.20 12.48
CA MET A 80 -10.05 22.95 12.98
C MET A 80 -11.11 21.96 13.47
N ASN A 81 -12.13 22.45 14.20
CA ASN A 81 -13.23 21.61 14.68
C ASN A 81 -14.12 21.12 13.52
N LEU A 82 -14.33 21.94 12.48
CA LEU A 82 -15.04 21.53 11.27
C LEU A 82 -14.22 20.51 10.46
N GLY A 83 -12.91 20.74 10.30
CA GLY A 83 -12.01 19.84 9.58
C GLY A 83 -11.94 18.45 10.22
N LEU A 84 -11.66 18.37 11.53
CA LEU A 84 -11.61 17.08 12.25
C LEU A 84 -12.98 16.41 12.35
N GLY A 85 -14.04 17.20 12.53
CA GLY A 85 -15.42 16.72 12.52
C GLY A 85 -15.86 16.14 11.17
N PHE A 86 -15.18 16.47 10.08
CA PHE A 86 -15.44 15.93 8.75
C PHE A 86 -14.50 14.78 8.37
N LEU A 87 -13.20 14.91 8.68
CA LEU A 87 -12.15 13.97 8.27
C LEU A 87 -12.33 12.57 8.87
N PHE A 88 -12.64 12.45 10.17
CA PHE A 88 -12.81 11.14 10.80
C PHE A 88 -14.05 10.39 10.29
N PRO A 89 -15.25 11.02 10.21
CA PRO A 89 -16.40 10.37 9.59
C PRO A 89 -16.16 9.98 8.13
N LEU A 90 -15.55 10.87 7.34
CA LEU A 90 -15.23 10.56 5.94
C LEU A 90 -14.28 9.36 5.85
N GLY A 91 -13.23 9.34 6.66
CA GLY A 91 -12.29 8.22 6.74
C GLY A 91 -12.98 6.91 7.11
N ALA A 92 -13.86 6.91 8.10
CA ALA A 92 -14.62 5.72 8.50
C ALA A 92 -15.58 5.23 7.39
N ILE A 93 -16.24 6.14 6.67
CA ILE A 93 -17.07 5.79 5.50
C ILE A 93 -16.21 5.16 4.40
N ILE A 94 -15.05 5.75 4.09
CA ILE A 94 -14.11 5.18 3.13
C ILE A 94 -13.70 3.77 3.56
N MET A 95 -13.37 3.55 4.83
CA MET A 95 -12.97 2.21 5.32
C MET A 95 -14.09 1.17 5.21
N ILE A 96 -15.35 1.55 5.42
CA ILE A 96 -16.51 0.67 5.16
C ILE A 96 -16.53 0.27 3.68
N VAL A 97 -16.44 1.24 2.77
CA VAL A 97 -16.45 0.97 1.32
C VAL A 97 -15.29 0.07 0.93
N LEU A 98 -14.09 0.31 1.48
CA LEU A 98 -12.91 -0.52 1.22
C LEU A 98 -13.05 -1.95 1.77
N ALA A 99 -13.65 -2.13 2.94
CA ALA A 99 -13.91 -3.46 3.48
C ALA A 99 -14.88 -4.26 2.60
N ILE A 100 -15.93 -3.60 2.08
CA ILE A 100 -16.88 -4.21 1.14
C ILE A 100 -16.19 -4.54 -0.19
N ASP A 101 -15.43 -3.60 -0.75
CA ASP A 101 -14.70 -3.81 -2.01
C ASP A 101 -13.70 -4.99 -1.90
N ASN A 102 -12.95 -5.08 -0.80
CA ASN A 102 -12.06 -6.20 -0.52
C ASN A 102 -12.81 -7.53 -0.42
N PHE A 103 -13.97 -7.54 0.24
CA PHE A 103 -14.79 -8.75 0.36
C PHE A 103 -15.35 -9.21 -0.99
N MET A 104 -15.76 -8.27 -1.86
CA MET A 104 -16.25 -8.57 -3.20
C MET A 104 -15.13 -9.05 -4.14
N ARG A 105 -13.90 -8.56 -3.96
CA ARG A 105 -12.74 -8.89 -4.81
C ARG A 105 -11.88 -10.05 -4.32
N ARG A 106 -12.31 -10.77 -3.28
CA ARG A 106 -11.57 -11.90 -2.67
C ARG A 106 -11.06 -12.93 -3.68
N ASP A 107 -11.86 -13.27 -4.69
CA ASP A 107 -11.48 -14.28 -5.68
C ASP A 107 -10.37 -13.77 -6.61
N ALA A 108 -10.41 -12.47 -6.95
CA ALA A 108 -9.36 -11.83 -7.73
C ALA A 108 -8.02 -11.78 -6.96
N THR A 109 -8.07 -11.53 -5.64
CA THR A 109 -6.88 -11.61 -4.78
C THR A 109 -6.30 -13.02 -4.74
N CYS A 110 -7.14 -14.06 -4.69
CA CYS A 110 -6.68 -15.45 -4.75
C CYS A 110 -6.05 -15.80 -6.11
N GLN A 111 -6.62 -15.28 -7.21
CA GLN A 111 -6.05 -15.45 -8.55
C GLN A 111 -4.64 -14.85 -8.65
N ILE A 112 -4.39 -13.67 -8.07
CA ILE A 112 -3.04 -13.06 -8.04
C ILE A 112 -2.03 -14.02 -7.41
N ILE A 113 -2.37 -14.59 -6.24
CA ILE A 113 -1.46 -15.51 -5.53
C ILE A 113 -1.23 -16.79 -6.36
N GLY A 114 -2.28 -17.27 -7.04
CA GLY A 114 -2.19 -18.41 -7.96
C GLY A 114 -1.25 -18.16 -9.14
N GLU A 115 -1.35 -17.00 -9.80
CA GLU A 115 -0.46 -16.64 -10.90
C GLU A 115 0.98 -16.44 -10.42
N LEU A 116 1.20 -15.78 -9.28
CA LEU A 116 2.52 -15.66 -8.67
C LEU A 116 3.15 -17.04 -8.37
N PHE A 117 2.34 -18.00 -7.93
CA PHE A 117 2.81 -19.37 -7.69
C PHE A 117 3.16 -20.12 -8.98
N LYS A 118 2.45 -19.86 -10.10
CA LYS A 118 2.82 -20.43 -11.41
C LYS A 118 4.19 -19.92 -11.86
N VAL A 119 4.42 -18.61 -11.77
CA VAL A 119 5.73 -17.99 -12.08
C VAL A 119 6.84 -18.60 -11.22
N ASP A 120 6.59 -18.82 -9.92
CA ASP A 120 7.58 -19.46 -9.05
C ASP A 120 7.96 -20.87 -9.54
N ARG A 121 7.00 -21.64 -10.05
CA ARG A 121 7.28 -22.98 -10.60
C ARG A 121 8.06 -22.93 -11.91
N TYR A 122 7.81 -21.95 -12.77
CA TYR A 122 8.56 -21.77 -14.02
C TYR A 122 10.00 -21.34 -13.72
N LEU A 123 10.22 -20.34 -12.86
CA LEU A 123 11.55 -19.93 -12.42
C LEU A 123 12.34 -21.09 -11.80
N GLN A 124 11.69 -21.98 -11.03
CA GLN A 124 12.32 -23.19 -10.52
C GLN A 124 12.76 -24.17 -11.62
N ARG A 125 12.03 -24.28 -12.74
CA ARG A 125 12.43 -25.11 -13.90
C ARG A 125 13.68 -24.58 -14.59
N ILE A 126 13.85 -23.26 -14.61
CA ILE A 126 15.05 -22.57 -15.12
C ILE A 126 16.23 -22.69 -14.12
N GLY A 127 16.02 -23.34 -12.97
CA GLY A 127 17.04 -23.54 -11.95
C GLY A 127 17.24 -22.34 -11.03
N HIS A 128 16.30 -21.39 -11.00
CA HIS A 128 16.30 -20.29 -10.06
C HIS A 128 15.28 -20.56 -8.93
N GLN A 129 15.78 -20.89 -7.75
CA GLN A 129 14.93 -21.08 -6.57
C GLN A 129 14.76 -19.76 -5.83
N LEU A 130 13.52 -19.29 -5.73
CA LEU A 130 13.16 -18.12 -4.93
C LEU A 130 13.29 -18.44 -3.43
N ASP A 131 13.99 -17.58 -2.70
CA ASP A 131 14.08 -17.68 -1.25
C ASP A 131 12.82 -17.09 -0.58
N HIS A 132 11.82 -17.95 -0.36
CA HIS A 132 10.58 -17.59 0.32
C HIS A 132 10.79 -17.17 1.78
N ARG A 133 11.89 -17.58 2.43
CA ARG A 133 12.22 -17.14 3.79
C ARG A 133 12.62 -15.67 3.78
N ARG A 134 13.43 -15.24 2.82
CA ARG A 134 13.79 -13.82 2.65
C ARG A 134 12.56 -12.96 2.37
N GLN A 135 11.65 -13.43 1.52
CA GLN A 135 10.38 -12.73 1.24
C GLN A 135 9.56 -12.56 2.52
N TYR A 136 9.36 -13.65 3.26
CA TYR A 136 8.65 -13.64 4.55
C TYR A 136 9.27 -12.66 5.55
N VAL A 137 10.59 -12.75 5.77
CA VAL A 137 11.29 -11.87 6.72
C VAL A 137 11.17 -10.41 6.31
N THR A 138 11.24 -10.10 5.02
CA THR A 138 11.09 -8.72 4.53
C THR A 138 9.69 -8.20 4.78
N LEU A 139 8.65 -8.96 4.44
CA LEU A 139 7.26 -8.55 4.67
C LEU A 139 6.92 -8.41 6.16
N VAL A 140 7.39 -9.34 7.00
CA VAL A 140 7.20 -9.26 8.45
C VAL A 140 7.94 -8.08 9.06
N ARG A 141 9.16 -7.76 8.58
CA ARG A 141 9.88 -6.54 8.99
C ARG A 141 9.12 -5.27 8.63
N ILE A 142 8.59 -5.19 7.40
CA ILE A 142 7.76 -4.05 6.99
C ILE A 142 6.52 -3.96 7.89
N LEU A 143 5.79 -5.06 8.10
CA LEU A 143 4.63 -5.07 9.00
C LEU A 143 4.98 -4.59 10.40
N PHE A 144 6.11 -5.06 10.95
CA PHE A 144 6.57 -4.68 12.28
C PHE A 144 6.95 -3.19 12.35
N VAL A 145 7.65 -2.65 11.35
CA VAL A 145 7.98 -1.22 11.29
C VAL A 145 6.71 -0.37 11.28
N VAL A 146 5.71 -0.76 10.47
CA VAL A 146 4.46 0.01 10.40
C VAL A 146 3.64 -0.11 11.69
N LEU A 147 3.60 -1.29 12.32
CA LEU A 147 3.00 -1.46 13.64
C LEU A 147 3.69 -0.61 14.72
N MET A 148 5.03 -0.54 14.69
CA MET A 148 5.80 0.29 15.62
C MET A 148 5.52 1.78 15.40
N LEU A 149 5.39 2.24 14.16
CA LEU A 149 5.00 3.63 13.86
C LEU A 149 3.62 4.01 14.40
N ILE A 150 2.65 3.08 14.36
CA ILE A 150 1.33 3.32 14.96
C ILE A 150 1.40 3.24 16.48
N ALA A 151 2.14 2.27 17.02
CA ALA A 151 2.31 2.14 18.47
C ALA A 151 2.96 3.40 19.06
N THR A 152 4.00 3.95 18.42
CA THR A 152 4.60 5.22 18.86
C THR A 152 3.64 6.38 18.73
N GLY A 153 2.89 6.49 17.61
CA GLY A 153 1.87 7.52 17.43
C GLY A 153 0.74 7.46 18.46
N THR A 154 0.26 6.26 18.79
CA THR A 154 -0.81 6.04 19.78
C THR A 154 -0.33 6.27 21.21
N VAL A 155 0.85 5.78 21.59
CA VAL A 155 1.46 6.06 22.90
C VAL A 155 1.71 7.56 23.08
N PHE A 156 2.21 8.23 22.04
CA PHE A 156 2.39 9.67 22.04
C PHE A 156 1.06 10.40 22.22
N ALA A 157 0.01 10.01 21.49
CA ALA A 157 -1.33 10.59 21.64
C ALA A 157 -1.89 10.40 23.06
N LEU A 158 -1.69 9.22 23.67
CA LEU A 158 -2.11 8.93 25.04
C LEU A 158 -1.30 9.73 26.09
N GLY A 159 0.02 9.84 25.93
CA GLY A 159 0.85 10.66 26.82
C GLY A 159 0.49 12.15 26.76
N MET A 160 0.21 12.65 25.56
CA MET A 160 -0.29 14.02 25.38
C MET A 160 -1.71 14.21 25.97
N SER A 161 -2.51 13.14 26.05
CA SER A 161 -3.82 13.16 26.71
C SER A 161 -3.70 13.30 28.23
N THR A 162 -2.76 12.60 28.88
CA THR A 162 -2.59 12.67 30.35
C THR A 162 -2.14 14.04 30.86
N ILE A 163 -1.53 14.84 30.00
CA ILE A 163 -1.00 16.17 30.35
C ILE A 163 -2.02 17.27 30.03
N SER A 164 -3.10 16.96 29.29
CA SER A 164 -4.04 17.93 28.73
C SER A 164 -5.30 18.13 29.57
N GLU A 165 -5.72 19.39 29.78
CA GLU A 165 -6.97 19.78 30.47
C GLU A 165 -8.25 19.52 29.65
N PHE A 166 -8.16 18.84 28.49
CA PHE A 166 -9.35 18.48 27.73
C PHE A 166 -10.18 17.42 28.46
N SER A 167 -11.51 17.46 28.27
CA SER A 167 -12.39 16.40 28.78
C SER A 167 -11.92 15.03 28.31
N ILE A 168 -11.72 14.11 29.26
CA ILE A 168 -11.30 12.71 29.05
C ILE A 168 -12.14 12.04 27.95
N ARG A 169 -13.44 12.37 27.88
CA ARG A 169 -14.35 11.85 26.85
C ARG A 169 -13.89 12.16 25.43
N ASN A 170 -13.48 13.40 25.15
CA ASN A 170 -13.08 13.80 23.80
C ASN A 170 -11.73 13.20 23.39
N HIS A 171 -10.82 13.02 24.37
CA HIS A 171 -9.57 12.30 24.15
C HIS A 171 -9.80 10.85 23.76
N LEU A 172 -10.62 10.13 24.53
CA LEU A 172 -10.95 8.74 24.24
C LEU A 172 -11.59 8.57 22.86
N ILE A 173 -12.45 9.50 22.46
CA ILE A 173 -13.12 9.50 21.15
C ILE A 173 -12.12 9.71 20.02
N ASN A 174 -11.23 10.69 20.15
CA ASN A 174 -10.20 10.97 19.15
C ASN A 174 -9.19 9.81 19.05
N SER A 175 -8.75 9.26 20.20
CA SER A 175 -7.84 8.11 20.24
C SER A 175 -8.47 6.87 19.63
N PHE A 176 -9.75 6.59 19.92
CA PHE A 176 -10.49 5.49 19.30
C PHE A 176 -10.61 5.67 17.78
N SER A 177 -11.00 6.87 17.34
CA SER A 177 -11.17 7.18 15.92
C SER A 177 -9.86 7.06 15.15
N TYR A 178 -8.77 7.57 15.74
CA TYR A 178 -7.41 7.47 15.19
C TYR A 178 -6.92 6.02 15.14
N ALA A 179 -7.09 5.25 16.23
CA ALA A 179 -6.68 3.86 16.25
C ALA A 179 -7.44 3.01 15.23
N LEU A 180 -8.78 3.17 15.16
CA LEU A 180 -9.61 2.41 14.22
C LEU A 180 -9.25 2.75 12.77
N THR A 181 -9.34 4.03 12.39
CA THR A 181 -9.12 4.45 10.99
C THR A 181 -7.64 4.30 10.58
N GLY A 182 -6.71 4.55 11.50
CA GLY A 182 -5.26 4.44 11.25
C GLY A 182 -4.78 3.00 11.09
N ILE A 183 -5.25 2.07 11.92
CA ILE A 183 -4.93 0.64 11.75
C ILE A 183 -5.50 0.12 10.44
N GLN A 184 -6.73 0.51 10.09
CA GLN A 184 -7.36 0.09 8.83
C GLN A 184 -6.64 0.65 7.61
N PHE A 185 -6.29 1.94 7.64
CA PHE A 185 -5.43 2.58 6.65
C PHE A 185 -4.12 1.81 6.45
N MET A 186 -3.47 1.44 7.56
CA MET A 186 -2.24 0.67 7.51
C MET A 186 -2.42 -0.66 6.81
N ILE A 187 -3.46 -1.39 7.18
CA ILE A 187 -3.67 -2.73 6.65
C ILE A 187 -3.82 -2.65 5.13
N VAL A 188 -4.62 -1.71 4.61
CA VAL A 188 -4.81 -1.55 3.15
C VAL A 188 -3.49 -1.16 2.47
N ASN A 189 -2.77 -0.18 3.02
CA ASN A 189 -1.45 0.23 2.51
C ASN A 189 -0.46 -0.95 2.46
N PHE A 190 -0.40 -1.73 3.53
CA PHE A 190 0.50 -2.87 3.64
C PHE A 190 0.14 -3.99 2.66
N HIS A 191 -1.14 -4.25 2.36
CA HIS A 191 -1.52 -5.21 1.31
C HIS A 191 -0.98 -4.81 -0.05
N PHE A 192 -1.13 -3.53 -0.42
CA PHE A 192 -0.60 -3.03 -1.67
C PHE A 192 0.92 -3.14 -1.74
N VAL A 193 1.63 -2.64 -0.71
CA VAL A 193 3.08 -2.71 -0.61
C VAL A 193 3.57 -4.17 -0.65
N ALA A 194 2.88 -5.09 0.02
CA ALA A 194 3.22 -6.51 -0.01
C ALA A 194 3.03 -7.12 -1.41
N ALA A 195 1.92 -6.83 -2.08
CA ALA A 195 1.67 -7.29 -3.45
C ALA A 195 2.73 -6.74 -4.43
N ALA A 196 3.05 -5.45 -4.34
CA ALA A 196 4.10 -4.81 -5.13
C ALA A 196 5.47 -5.47 -4.91
N ARG A 197 5.87 -5.66 -3.63
CA ARG A 197 7.14 -6.31 -3.29
C ARG A 197 7.22 -7.75 -3.78
N LEU A 198 6.12 -8.50 -3.72
CA LEU A 198 6.09 -9.86 -4.25
C LEU A 198 6.34 -9.88 -5.76
N VAL A 199 5.83 -8.90 -6.51
CA VAL A 199 6.17 -8.74 -7.93
C VAL A 199 7.64 -8.36 -8.09
N SER A 200 8.16 -7.38 -7.34
CA SER A 200 9.58 -6.96 -7.42
C SER A 200 10.53 -8.14 -7.23
N PHE A 201 10.30 -9.00 -6.23
CA PHE A 201 11.16 -10.17 -6.00
C PHE A 201 11.26 -11.13 -7.19
N ARG A 202 10.19 -11.23 -7.99
CA ARG A 202 10.16 -12.10 -9.18
C ARG A 202 10.78 -11.42 -10.39
N LEU A 203 10.57 -10.12 -10.55
CA LEU A 203 11.29 -9.33 -11.55
C LEU A 203 12.81 -9.36 -11.29
N ASP A 204 13.23 -9.26 -10.03
CA ASP A 204 14.64 -9.42 -9.65
C ASP A 204 15.17 -10.83 -9.96
N ALA A 205 14.35 -11.86 -9.77
CA ALA A 205 14.73 -13.23 -10.14
C ALA A 205 14.91 -13.39 -11.67
N ILE A 206 14.02 -12.81 -12.48
CA ILE A 206 14.16 -12.76 -13.94
C ILE A 206 15.45 -12.02 -14.32
N LYS A 207 15.70 -10.84 -13.71
CA LYS A 207 16.92 -10.06 -13.89
C LYS A 207 18.19 -10.86 -13.59
N CYS A 208 18.22 -11.56 -12.45
CA CYS A 208 19.34 -12.41 -12.05
C CYS A 208 19.54 -13.59 -13.01
N SER A 209 18.44 -14.22 -13.46
CA SER A 209 18.50 -15.31 -14.43
C SER A 209 19.04 -14.82 -15.78
N LEU A 210 18.54 -13.68 -16.27
CA LEU A 210 19.01 -13.07 -17.51
C LEU A 210 20.50 -12.74 -17.45
N LYS A 211 20.96 -12.13 -16.36
CA LYS A 211 22.37 -11.82 -16.15
C LYS A 211 23.25 -13.08 -16.12
N LYS A 212 22.80 -14.13 -15.43
CA LYS A 212 23.55 -15.41 -15.37
C LYS A 212 23.75 -16.01 -16.76
N HIS A 213 22.71 -16.07 -17.58
CA HIS A 213 22.78 -16.66 -18.92
C HIS A 213 23.54 -15.75 -19.92
N LEU A 214 23.50 -14.43 -19.70
CA LEU A 214 24.36 -13.49 -20.41
C LEU A 214 25.85 -13.73 -20.12
N ASP A 215 26.21 -13.96 -18.86
CA ASP A 215 27.60 -14.20 -18.44
C ASP A 215 28.11 -15.58 -18.91
N THR A 216 27.26 -16.61 -18.92
CA THR A 216 27.65 -17.96 -19.38
C THR A 216 27.60 -18.14 -20.90
N GLY A 217 26.88 -17.28 -21.62
CA GLY A 217 26.68 -17.38 -23.07
C GLY A 217 25.78 -18.55 -23.51
N SER A 218 25.31 -19.38 -22.59
CA SER A 218 24.38 -20.48 -22.82
C SER A 218 22.94 -20.04 -22.55
N TRP A 219 22.05 -20.27 -23.52
CA TRP A 219 20.63 -19.90 -23.45
C TRP A 219 19.69 -21.11 -23.46
N TYR A 220 20.26 -22.30 -23.44
CA TYR A 220 19.55 -23.57 -23.44
C TYR A 220 19.95 -24.37 -22.20
N ILE A 221 18.97 -24.92 -21.49
CA ILE A 221 19.21 -25.84 -20.37
C ILE A 221 18.87 -27.24 -20.84
N GLU A 222 19.90 -28.10 -20.92
CA GLU A 222 19.71 -29.52 -21.18
C GLU A 222 19.05 -30.18 -19.96
N GLN A 223 17.86 -30.74 -20.14
CA GLN A 223 17.22 -31.53 -19.10
C GLN A 223 17.74 -32.97 -19.13
N LYS A 224 18.12 -33.48 -17.96
CA LYS A 224 18.49 -34.89 -17.82
C LYS A 224 17.32 -35.79 -18.23
N GLN A 225 17.61 -36.75 -19.09
CA GLN A 225 16.65 -37.69 -19.63
C GLN A 225 15.96 -38.46 -18.49
N ARG A 226 14.66 -38.20 -18.28
CA ARG A 226 13.86 -38.96 -17.32
C ARG A 226 13.15 -40.07 -18.10
N TRP A 227 13.56 -41.32 -17.86
CA TRP A 227 12.90 -42.52 -18.38
C TRP A 227 12.89 -42.66 -19.91
N GLY A 228 14.05 -42.41 -20.55
CA GLY A 228 14.23 -42.69 -21.98
C GLY A 228 13.56 -41.70 -22.94
N ARG A 229 12.66 -40.82 -22.48
CA ARG A 229 12.08 -39.75 -23.30
C ARG A 229 13.10 -38.62 -23.49
N ARG A 230 13.43 -38.30 -24.75
CA ARG A 230 14.12 -37.03 -25.07
C ARG A 230 13.19 -35.90 -24.65
N VAL A 231 13.64 -35.04 -23.75
CA VAL A 231 12.94 -33.81 -23.39
C VAL A 231 13.64 -32.70 -24.13
N ASP A 232 12.86 -31.88 -24.85
CA ASP A 232 13.41 -30.74 -25.58
C ASP A 232 14.15 -29.81 -24.59
N PRO A 233 15.31 -29.26 -24.99
CA PRO A 233 16.06 -28.35 -24.13
C PRO A 233 15.20 -27.14 -23.79
N VAL A 234 15.26 -26.70 -22.54
CA VAL A 234 14.49 -25.54 -22.11
C VAL A 234 15.11 -24.29 -22.73
N ASP A 235 14.32 -23.62 -23.56
CA ASP A 235 14.66 -22.32 -24.12
C ASP A 235 14.44 -21.25 -23.07
N VAL A 236 15.53 -20.83 -22.44
CA VAL A 236 15.50 -19.89 -21.31
C VAL A 236 14.93 -18.54 -21.72
N VAL A 237 15.17 -18.10 -22.96
CA VAL A 237 14.68 -16.79 -23.41
C VAL A 237 13.16 -16.80 -23.53
N SER A 238 12.58 -17.86 -24.09
CA SER A 238 11.13 -17.99 -24.22
C SER A 238 10.46 -18.07 -22.85
N GLU A 239 10.98 -18.90 -21.95
CA GLU A 239 10.39 -19.06 -20.61
C GLU A 239 10.49 -17.77 -19.78
N LEU A 240 11.62 -17.04 -19.84
CA LEU A 240 11.74 -15.74 -19.16
C LEU A 240 10.79 -14.69 -19.74
N ALA A 241 10.53 -14.72 -21.05
CA ALA A 241 9.58 -13.83 -21.70
C ALA A 241 8.12 -14.13 -21.29
N GLU A 242 7.78 -15.42 -21.16
CA GLU A 242 6.48 -15.87 -20.64
C GLU A 242 6.29 -15.52 -19.16
N ASP A 243 7.32 -15.74 -18.33
CA ASP A 243 7.31 -15.36 -16.90
C ASP A 243 7.12 -13.85 -16.74
N PHE A 244 7.80 -13.06 -17.57
CA PHE A 244 7.62 -11.61 -17.58
C PHE A 244 6.20 -11.23 -18.00
N ALA A 245 5.63 -11.88 -19.03
CA ALA A 245 4.24 -11.65 -19.45
C ALA A 245 3.25 -11.89 -18.32
N ALA A 246 3.40 -13.01 -17.62
CA ALA A 246 2.56 -13.38 -16.49
C ALA A 246 2.68 -12.37 -15.34
N LEU A 247 3.89 -11.86 -15.07
CA LEU A 247 4.08 -10.80 -14.06
C LEU A 247 3.42 -9.49 -14.46
N VAL A 248 3.44 -9.10 -15.75
CA VAL A 248 2.72 -7.92 -16.22
C VAL A 248 1.21 -8.08 -16.00
N ASP A 249 0.65 -9.23 -16.34
CA ASP A 249 -0.77 -9.52 -16.10
C ASP A 249 -1.12 -9.50 -14.59
N VAL A 250 -0.19 -9.94 -13.73
CA VAL A 250 -0.34 -9.81 -12.28
C VAL A 250 -0.33 -8.34 -11.85
N VAL A 251 0.58 -7.52 -12.37
CA VAL A 251 0.63 -6.07 -12.08
C VAL A 251 -0.67 -5.39 -12.50
N ASP A 252 -1.23 -5.72 -13.66
CA ASP A 252 -2.51 -5.18 -14.10
C ASP A 252 -3.67 -5.59 -13.18
N ARG A 253 -3.66 -6.82 -12.65
CA ARG A 253 -4.63 -7.24 -11.63
C ARG A 253 -4.44 -6.51 -10.30
N VAL A 254 -3.20 -6.32 -9.85
CA VAL A 254 -2.88 -5.53 -8.65
C VAL A 254 -3.41 -4.10 -8.82
N ASN A 255 -3.13 -3.46 -9.95
CA ASN A 255 -3.65 -2.14 -10.28
C ASN A 255 -5.18 -2.12 -10.25
N ARG A 256 -5.85 -3.08 -10.89
CA ARG A 256 -7.32 -3.12 -10.92
C ARG A 256 -7.94 -3.27 -9.52
N ILE A 257 -7.33 -4.03 -8.62
CA ILE A 257 -7.85 -4.26 -7.26
C ILE A 257 -7.56 -3.06 -6.35
N TYR A 258 -6.31 -2.62 -6.30
CA TYR A 258 -5.86 -1.68 -5.27
C TYR A 258 -5.87 -0.22 -5.72
N SER A 259 -5.92 0.10 -7.03
CA SER A 259 -5.84 1.50 -7.51
C SER A 259 -6.87 2.41 -6.86
N ASN A 260 -8.15 2.00 -6.84
CA ASN A 260 -9.23 2.77 -6.22
C ASN A 260 -9.00 2.96 -4.72
N GLN A 261 -8.49 1.92 -4.05
CA GLN A 261 -8.19 1.96 -2.63
C GLN A 261 -7.07 2.96 -2.35
N ILE A 262 -5.98 2.90 -3.10
CA ILE A 262 -4.84 3.80 -2.98
C ILE A 262 -5.22 5.25 -3.30
N ILE A 263 -6.08 5.50 -4.31
CA ILE A 263 -6.59 6.85 -4.61
C ILE A 263 -7.32 7.42 -3.39
N ALA A 264 -8.26 6.66 -2.81
CA ALA A 264 -9.01 7.12 -1.64
C ALA A 264 -8.09 7.42 -0.45
N LEU A 265 -7.06 6.59 -0.23
CA LEU A 265 -6.07 6.79 0.83
C LEU A 265 -5.21 8.05 0.57
N ILE A 266 -4.68 8.23 -0.63
CA ILE A 266 -3.85 9.38 -0.99
C ILE A 266 -4.65 10.68 -0.87
N THR A 267 -5.88 10.72 -1.41
CA THR A 267 -6.75 11.90 -1.30
C THR A 267 -7.10 12.19 0.17
N GLY A 268 -7.40 11.15 0.95
CA GLY A 268 -7.66 11.29 2.39
C GLY A 268 -6.47 11.86 3.16
N VAL A 269 -5.26 11.36 2.90
CA VAL A 269 -4.02 11.87 3.52
C VAL A 269 -3.72 13.28 3.06
N GLY A 270 -3.91 13.60 1.77
CA GLY A 270 -3.75 14.95 1.24
C GLY A 270 -4.66 15.96 1.95
N MET A 271 -5.96 15.68 2.06
CA MET A 271 -6.90 16.53 2.80
C MET A 271 -6.53 16.63 4.28
N PHE A 272 -6.23 15.51 4.93
CA PHE A 272 -5.81 15.49 6.33
C PHE A 272 -4.57 16.37 6.55
N SER A 273 -3.59 16.29 5.64
CA SER A 273 -2.33 17.04 5.73
C SER A 273 -2.55 18.55 5.62
N ILE A 274 -3.40 19.00 4.67
CA ILE A 274 -3.75 20.41 4.51
C ILE A 274 -4.32 20.99 5.81
N PHE A 275 -5.33 20.33 6.40
CA PHE A 275 -5.98 20.80 7.62
C PHE A 275 -5.05 20.79 8.83
N VAL A 276 -4.22 19.76 8.97
CA VAL A 276 -3.29 19.64 10.10
C VAL A 276 -2.15 20.66 10.01
N ILE A 277 -1.57 20.88 8.82
CA ILE A 277 -0.50 21.86 8.64
C ILE A 277 -1.05 23.28 8.83
N TYR A 278 -2.26 23.57 8.34
CA TYR A 278 -2.94 24.83 8.60
C TYR A 278 -3.15 25.05 10.11
N ALA A 279 -3.72 24.06 10.81
CA ALA A 279 -3.93 24.13 12.25
C ALA A 279 -2.62 24.33 13.03
N THR A 280 -1.54 23.69 12.60
CA THR A 280 -0.19 23.83 13.17
C THR A 280 0.34 25.24 12.99
N SER A 281 0.24 25.78 11.78
CA SER A 281 0.69 27.13 11.46
C SER A 281 -0.07 28.16 12.30
N PHE A 282 -1.40 28.05 12.34
CA PHE A 282 -2.26 28.96 13.10
C PHE A 282 -1.98 28.88 14.62
N SER A 283 -1.89 27.67 15.17
CA SER A 283 -1.59 27.47 16.60
C SER A 283 -0.22 28.06 17.00
N TYR A 284 0.76 28.01 16.10
CA TYR A 284 2.09 28.60 16.30
C TYR A 284 2.04 30.12 16.37
N TYR A 285 1.25 30.78 15.51
CA TYR A 285 1.14 32.25 15.48
C TYR A 285 0.25 32.83 16.59
N VAL A 286 -0.83 32.17 16.97
CA VAL A 286 -1.83 32.68 17.94
C VAL A 286 -1.50 32.31 19.39
N GLY A 287 -0.64 31.31 19.61
CA GLY A 287 0.05 31.12 20.90
C GLY A 287 -0.82 30.61 22.07
N ARG A 288 -1.83 29.76 21.83
CA ARG A 288 -2.65 29.16 22.91
C ARG A 288 -2.19 27.73 23.27
N SER A 289 -1.81 27.52 24.53
CA SER A 289 -1.16 26.28 25.03
C SER A 289 -2.00 24.99 24.90
N ARG A 290 -3.32 25.09 24.79
CA ARG A 290 -4.24 23.93 24.70
C ARG A 290 -4.40 23.41 23.27
N GLU A 291 -4.43 24.31 22.29
CA GLU A 291 -4.55 23.97 20.87
C GLU A 291 -3.23 23.42 20.32
N THR A 292 -2.10 23.99 20.73
CA THR A 292 -0.78 23.52 20.30
C THR A 292 -0.55 22.04 20.60
N ARG A 293 -1.12 21.50 21.69
CA ARG A 293 -0.98 20.08 22.07
C ARG A 293 -1.77 19.12 21.19
N LEU A 294 -3.05 19.41 20.91
CA LEU A 294 -3.88 18.59 20.01
C LEU A 294 -3.28 18.59 18.60
N THR A 295 -2.85 19.77 18.15
CA THR A 295 -2.23 19.99 16.86
C THR A 295 -0.92 19.22 16.71
N LEU A 296 -0.11 19.13 17.77
CA LEU A 296 1.11 18.31 17.80
C LEU A 296 0.81 16.81 17.59
N ILE A 297 -0.23 16.27 18.25
CA ILE A 297 -0.65 14.87 18.07
C ILE A 297 -1.05 14.61 16.61
N LEU A 298 -1.85 15.51 16.04
CA LEU A 298 -2.31 15.41 14.66
C LEU A 298 -1.16 15.56 13.66
N LEU A 299 -0.17 16.39 13.96
CA LEU A 299 1.05 16.53 13.17
C LEU A 299 1.86 15.24 13.16
N THR A 300 2.04 14.59 14.32
CA THR A 300 2.70 13.28 14.39
C THR A 300 1.96 12.24 13.56
N ALA A 301 0.63 12.19 13.65
CA ALA A 301 -0.21 11.33 12.82
C ALA A 301 -0.05 11.63 11.31
N CYS A 302 0.03 12.90 10.94
CA CYS A 302 0.23 13.34 9.57
C CYS A 302 1.58 12.85 9.01
N VAL A 303 2.66 13.00 9.78
CA VAL A 303 3.99 12.49 9.40
C VAL A 303 3.95 10.98 9.18
N VAL A 304 3.30 10.21 10.06
CA VAL A 304 3.15 8.76 9.89
C VAL A 304 2.44 8.46 8.56
N TYR A 305 1.30 9.09 8.28
CA TYR A 305 0.58 8.85 7.03
C TYR A 305 1.36 9.25 5.78
N ILE A 306 2.14 10.34 5.82
CA ILE A 306 3.03 10.75 4.73
C ILE A 306 4.10 9.68 4.47
N ILE A 307 4.73 9.14 5.53
CA ILE A 307 5.70 8.04 5.39
C ILE A 307 5.03 6.84 4.71
N MET A 308 3.80 6.51 5.08
CA MET A 308 3.07 5.40 4.48
C MET A 308 2.73 5.62 3.00
N ILE A 309 2.37 6.84 2.60
CA ILE A 309 2.25 7.19 1.18
C ILE A 309 3.60 7.08 0.47
N GLY A 310 4.68 7.53 1.10
CA GLY A 310 6.04 7.38 0.59
C GLY A 310 6.40 5.91 0.30
N LEU A 311 5.99 4.97 1.16
CA LEU A 311 6.22 3.53 0.93
C LEU A 311 5.49 3.00 -0.31
N ILE A 312 4.25 3.44 -0.57
CA ILE A 312 3.49 3.07 -1.78
C ILE A 312 4.28 3.44 -3.03
N PHE A 313 4.66 4.71 -3.14
CA PHE A 313 5.39 5.21 -4.30
C PHE A 313 6.79 4.62 -4.41
N PHE A 314 7.49 4.43 -3.29
CA PHE A 314 8.79 3.76 -3.28
C PHE A 314 8.69 2.37 -3.89
N THR A 315 7.68 1.58 -3.53
CA THR A 315 7.46 0.27 -4.16
C THR A 315 7.00 0.35 -5.61
N GLY A 316 6.27 1.40 -5.99
CA GLY A 316 5.92 1.69 -7.39
C GLY A 316 7.15 1.88 -8.27
N VAL A 317 8.04 2.75 -7.82
CA VAL A 317 9.31 3.07 -8.49
C VAL A 317 10.26 1.87 -8.51
N ASP A 318 10.32 1.09 -7.43
CA ASP A 318 11.13 -0.14 -7.36
C ASP A 318 10.77 -1.12 -8.49
N VAL A 319 9.48 -1.37 -8.72
CA VAL A 319 9.00 -2.23 -9.81
C VAL A 319 9.42 -1.67 -11.19
N GLU A 320 9.26 -0.36 -11.40
CA GLU A 320 9.64 0.27 -12.67
C GLU A 320 11.15 0.24 -12.91
N ASN A 321 11.95 0.51 -11.87
CA ASN A 321 13.41 0.48 -11.95
C ASN A 321 13.93 -0.93 -12.26
N THR A 322 13.43 -1.96 -11.57
CA THR A 322 13.80 -3.34 -11.88
C THR A 322 13.42 -3.73 -13.31
N SER A 323 12.27 -3.27 -13.81
CA SER A 323 11.90 -3.49 -15.20
C SER A 323 12.85 -2.79 -16.18
N ASN A 324 13.28 -1.57 -15.90
CA ASN A 324 14.23 -0.84 -16.76
C ASN A 324 15.61 -1.49 -16.77
N ASP A 325 16.06 -2.04 -15.63
CA ASP A 325 17.30 -2.81 -15.55
C ASP A 325 17.27 -4.07 -16.43
N ILE A 326 16.13 -4.78 -16.48
CA ILE A 326 15.94 -5.94 -17.37
C ILE A 326 16.08 -5.52 -18.83
N VAL A 327 15.51 -4.38 -19.23
CA VAL A 327 15.64 -3.84 -20.60
C VAL A 327 17.11 -3.57 -20.93
N GLY A 328 17.86 -2.98 -20.01
CA GLY A 328 19.29 -2.73 -20.17
C GLY A 328 20.08 -4.01 -20.43
N LEU A 329 19.89 -5.03 -19.58
CA LEU A 329 20.52 -6.34 -19.73
C LEU A 329 20.12 -7.04 -21.03
N LEU A 330 18.87 -6.89 -21.45
CA LEU A 330 18.38 -7.50 -22.68
C LEU A 330 19.01 -6.86 -23.92
N HIS A 331 19.20 -5.55 -23.91
CA HIS A 331 19.91 -4.86 -25.00
C HIS A 331 21.37 -5.30 -25.09
N GLU A 332 22.04 -5.45 -23.95
CA GLU A 332 23.40 -6.01 -23.86
C GLU A 332 23.44 -7.46 -24.41
N ALA A 333 22.46 -8.29 -24.06
CA ALA A 333 22.34 -9.66 -24.58
C ALA A 333 22.16 -9.71 -26.10
N ILE A 334 21.29 -8.85 -26.66
CA ILE A 334 21.05 -8.79 -28.11
C ILE A 334 22.34 -8.44 -28.89
N GLN A 335 23.21 -7.62 -28.31
CA GLN A 335 24.48 -7.23 -28.93
C GLN A 335 25.53 -8.35 -28.85
N ARG A 336 25.55 -9.13 -27.77
CA ARG A 336 26.54 -10.20 -27.55
C ARG A 336 26.21 -11.52 -28.25
N VAL A 337 24.93 -11.84 -28.43
CA VAL A 337 24.52 -13.14 -28.98
C VAL A 337 24.76 -13.20 -30.49
N VAL A 338 25.52 -14.22 -30.91
CA VAL A 338 25.83 -14.50 -32.32
C VAL A 338 24.73 -15.35 -32.98
N ASP A 339 24.13 -16.29 -32.24
CA ASP A 339 23.08 -17.15 -32.76
C ASP A 339 21.83 -16.35 -33.17
N SER A 340 21.46 -16.44 -34.44
CA SER A 340 20.34 -15.69 -35.02
C SER A 340 18.99 -16.11 -34.44
N SER A 341 18.84 -17.37 -34.05
CA SER A 341 17.60 -17.90 -33.49
C SER A 341 17.32 -17.32 -32.09
N THR A 342 18.34 -17.34 -31.23
CA THR A 342 18.30 -16.79 -29.87
C THR A 342 18.21 -15.26 -29.91
N LYS A 343 18.97 -14.61 -30.79
CA LYS A 343 18.92 -13.14 -30.99
C LYS A 343 17.51 -12.68 -31.38
N ARG A 344 16.84 -13.40 -32.28
CA ARG A 344 15.44 -13.08 -32.66
C ARG A 344 14.50 -13.14 -31.46
N LYS A 345 14.61 -14.17 -30.61
CA LYS A 345 13.78 -14.32 -29.41
C LYS A 345 14.04 -13.20 -28.39
N LEU A 346 15.31 -12.82 -28.19
CA LEU A 346 15.69 -11.69 -27.32
C LEU A 346 15.12 -10.35 -27.84
N ILE A 347 15.11 -10.15 -29.16
CA ILE A 347 14.47 -8.98 -29.78
C ILE A 347 12.96 -8.98 -29.50
N TRP A 348 12.29 -10.12 -29.65
CA TRP A 348 10.85 -10.24 -29.38
C TRP A 348 10.54 -9.97 -27.91
N PHE A 349 11.35 -10.52 -27.00
CA PHE A 349 11.24 -10.22 -25.58
C PHE A 349 11.44 -8.72 -25.30
N SER A 350 12.39 -8.06 -25.98
CA SER A 350 12.63 -6.63 -25.82
C SER A 350 11.46 -5.78 -26.28
N GLN A 351 10.87 -6.14 -27.42
CA GLN A 351 9.64 -5.52 -27.93
C GLN A 351 8.46 -5.75 -26.96
N GLN A 352 8.33 -6.95 -26.39
CA GLN A 352 7.30 -7.22 -25.40
C GLN A 352 7.41 -6.30 -24.19
N ILE A 353 8.62 -6.12 -23.62
CA ILE A 353 8.82 -5.20 -22.50
C ILE A 353 8.49 -3.76 -22.93
N LEU A 354 8.86 -3.35 -24.15
CA LEU A 354 8.56 -2.01 -24.66
C LEU A 354 7.06 -1.72 -24.69
N PHE A 355 6.24 -2.68 -25.16
CA PHE A 355 4.79 -2.52 -25.28
C PHE A 355 4.02 -2.83 -24.00
N ARG A 356 4.56 -3.67 -23.12
CA ARG A 356 3.91 -4.17 -21.90
C ARG A 356 4.81 -3.98 -20.68
N ARG A 357 5.05 -2.72 -20.30
CA ARG A 357 5.85 -2.42 -19.10
C ARG A 357 5.03 -2.68 -17.83
N PRO A 358 5.55 -3.47 -16.87
CA PRO A 358 4.92 -3.64 -15.56
C PRO A 358 5.04 -2.32 -14.81
N LYS A 359 3.97 -1.53 -14.81
CA LYS A 359 3.88 -0.26 -14.10
C LYS A 359 2.75 -0.29 -13.10
N LEU A 360 3.06 -0.01 -11.84
CA LEU A 360 2.04 0.20 -10.83
C LEU A 360 1.45 1.59 -11.02
N ARG A 361 0.13 1.64 -11.25
CA ARG A 361 -0.58 2.86 -11.59
C ARG A 361 -2.04 2.80 -11.15
N CYS A 362 -2.62 3.98 -11.05
CA CYS A 362 -4.06 4.14 -10.97
C CYS A 362 -4.60 4.76 -12.26
N ILE A 363 -5.92 4.99 -12.32
CA ILE A 363 -6.58 5.58 -13.51
C ILE A 363 -6.07 7.01 -13.76
N PHE A 364 -5.70 7.74 -12.72
CA PHE A 364 -5.35 9.16 -12.80
C PHE A 364 -3.85 9.44 -12.98
N TYR A 365 -2.99 8.57 -12.45
CA TYR A 365 -1.55 8.76 -12.42
C TYR A 365 -0.79 7.46 -12.18
N ASP A 366 0.47 7.46 -12.61
CA ASP A 366 1.45 6.42 -12.30
C ASP A 366 2.06 6.65 -10.90
N TYR A 367 2.47 5.59 -10.21
CA TYR A 367 3.11 5.73 -8.90
C TYR A 367 4.62 6.05 -9.04
N ASP A 368 4.92 7.25 -9.55
CA ASP A 368 6.27 7.74 -9.80
C ASP A 368 6.64 8.94 -8.89
N TRP A 369 7.93 9.30 -8.87
CA TRP A 369 8.42 10.45 -8.10
C TRP A 369 7.77 11.76 -8.55
N LYS A 370 7.53 11.92 -9.85
CA LYS A 370 6.90 13.12 -10.42
C LYS A 370 5.53 13.37 -9.80
N THR A 371 4.73 12.32 -9.66
CA THR A 371 3.40 12.41 -9.05
C THR A 371 3.48 12.79 -7.57
N ILE A 372 4.44 12.26 -6.80
CA ILE A 372 4.65 12.71 -5.41
C ILE A 372 4.93 14.21 -5.35
N TYR A 373 5.83 14.71 -6.20
CA TYR A 373 6.15 16.14 -6.23
C TYR A 373 4.94 17.00 -6.60
N ASN A 374 4.11 16.54 -7.54
CA ASN A 374 2.86 17.22 -7.89
C ASN A 374 1.87 17.23 -6.73
N MET A 375 1.74 16.12 -5.99
CA MET A 375 0.86 16.05 -4.81
C MET A 375 1.34 16.95 -3.67
N PHE A 376 2.66 17.02 -3.45
CA PHE A 376 3.23 17.95 -2.49
C PHE A 376 2.93 19.40 -2.89
N GLY A 377 3.13 19.75 -4.17
CA GLY A 377 2.76 21.05 -4.72
C GLY A 377 1.29 21.38 -4.50
N PHE A 378 0.39 20.43 -4.77
CA PHE A 378 -1.05 20.57 -4.52
C PHE A 378 -1.34 20.89 -3.06
N VAL A 379 -0.80 20.12 -2.10
CA VAL A 379 -1.00 20.36 -0.67
C VAL A 379 -0.54 21.76 -0.27
N VAL A 380 0.63 22.20 -0.75
CA VAL A 380 1.18 23.54 -0.49
C VAL A 380 0.31 24.64 -1.10
N THR A 381 -0.17 24.47 -2.34
CA THR A 381 -1.04 25.46 -2.99
C THR A 381 -2.34 25.66 -2.21
N TYR A 382 -3.03 24.57 -1.82
CA TYR A 382 -4.26 24.69 -1.04
C TYR A 382 -4.03 25.23 0.36
N LEU A 383 -2.89 24.91 0.97
CA LEU A 383 -2.49 25.50 2.25
C LEU A 383 -2.33 27.02 2.13
N ILE A 384 -1.63 27.51 1.09
CA ILE A 384 -1.46 28.95 0.84
C ILE A 384 -2.82 29.63 0.62
N ILE A 385 -3.70 29.00 -0.18
CA ILE A 385 -5.06 29.52 -0.42
C ILE A 385 -5.82 29.67 0.91
N LEU A 386 -5.80 28.66 1.77
CA LEU A 386 -6.45 28.72 3.09
C LEU A 386 -5.87 29.84 3.96
N LEU A 387 -4.55 29.97 4.00
CA LEU A 387 -3.89 31.05 4.77
C LEU A 387 -4.26 32.45 4.23
N GLN A 388 -4.41 32.61 2.91
CA GLN A 388 -4.82 33.88 2.31
C GLN A 388 -6.26 34.23 2.64
N PHE A 389 -7.19 33.29 2.54
CA PHE A 389 -8.59 33.52 2.89
C PHE A 389 -8.77 33.90 4.36
N ASP A 390 -7.98 33.31 5.25
CA ASP A 390 -7.98 33.64 6.67
C ASP A 390 -7.53 35.09 6.91
N LYS A 391 -6.42 35.49 6.27
CA LYS A 391 -5.90 36.87 6.35
C LYS A 391 -6.92 37.90 5.83
N PHE A 392 -7.61 37.62 4.72
CA PHE A 392 -8.64 38.50 4.20
C PHE A 392 -9.85 38.62 5.13
N SER A 393 -10.24 37.53 5.80
CA SER A 393 -11.32 37.52 6.79
C SER A 393 -10.97 38.37 8.02
N ASP A 394 -9.74 38.26 8.52
CA ASP A 394 -9.26 39.06 9.65
C ASP A 394 -9.21 40.56 9.33
N ASP A 395 -8.70 40.93 8.15
CA ASP A 395 -8.63 42.34 7.71
C ASP A 395 -10.04 42.94 7.50
N ALA A 396 -11.00 42.16 7.00
CA ALA A 396 -12.40 42.57 6.88
C ALA A 396 -13.07 42.77 8.26
N SER A 397 -12.78 41.91 9.23
CA SER A 397 -13.32 42.04 10.60
C SER A 397 -12.79 43.28 11.32
N LYS A 398 -11.49 43.59 11.17
CA LYS A 398 -10.86 44.80 11.74
C LYS A 398 -11.41 46.08 11.12
N LYS A 399 -11.70 46.07 9.81
CA LYS A 399 -12.33 47.22 9.13
C LYS A 399 -13.72 47.51 9.68
N ASN A 400 -14.55 46.48 9.88
CA ASN A 400 -15.90 46.64 10.43
C ASN A 400 -15.89 47.16 11.87
N PHE A 401 -14.87 46.81 12.66
CA PHE A 401 -14.69 47.28 14.05
C PHE A 401 -14.23 48.74 14.14
N LEU A 402 -13.59 49.28 13.09
CA LEU A 402 -13.14 50.68 13.02
C LEU A 402 -14.19 51.61 12.41
N THR A 403 -15.28 51.07 11.86
CA THR A 403 -16.37 51.83 11.24
C THR A 403 -17.68 51.83 12.06
N SER A 404 -17.70 51.16 13.21
CA SER A 404 -18.76 51.30 14.24
C SER A 404 -18.22 52.12 15.40
#